data_AF-A0A6N9Q7N9-F1
#
_entry.id   AF-A0A6N9Q7N9-F1
#
_cell.length_a   1.000
_cell.length_b   1.000
_cell.length_c   1.000
_cell.angle_alpha   90.00
_cell.angle_beta   90.00
_cell.angle_gamma   90.00
#
_symmetry.space_group_name_H-M   'P 1'
#
loop_
_entity.id
_entity.type
_entity.pdbx_description
1 polymer ?
#
loop_
_entity_poly.entity_id
_entity_poly.type
_entity_poly.pdbx_seq_one_letter_code
_entity_poly.pdbx_strand_id
1 'polypeptide(L)' 'MSFQGFTNEDFNVFTIDGLEPRMEALIKHVRPKLEWLGGEIAPYLSAVTGEEMFPHVAKHARRTVNPPNDTWFVH' A
#
# COMPACT_ATOMS: atom_id res chain seq x y z
N MET A 1 0.79 -9.00 13.66
CA MET A 1 1.61 -9.48 12.53
C MET A 1 3.02 -8.92 12.72
N SER A 2 4.07 -9.69 12.46
CA SER A 2 5.43 -9.14 12.40
C SER A 2 5.74 -8.80 10.94
N PHE A 3 5.95 -7.53 10.63
CA PHE A 3 6.34 -7.10 9.29
C PHE A 3 7.82 -7.39 9.06
N GLN A 4 8.11 -8.28 8.13
CA GLN A 4 9.47 -8.68 7.79
C GLN A 4 9.98 -7.98 6.52
N GLY A 5 9.29 -6.92 6.08
CA GLY A 5 9.55 -6.27 4.80
C GLY A 5 8.65 -6.76 3.68
N PHE A 6 8.82 -6.16 2.50
CA PHE A 6 8.22 -6.64 1.27
C PHE A 6 9.03 -7.83 0.72
N THR A 7 8.33 -8.87 0.28
CA THR A 7 8.91 -10.05 -0.34
C THR A 7 8.90 -9.91 -1.86
N ASN A 8 9.64 -10.78 -2.56
CA ASN A 8 9.61 -10.83 -4.02
C ASN A 8 8.19 -11.04 -4.58
N GLU A 9 7.31 -11.74 -3.84
CA GLU A 9 5.90 -11.92 -4.23
C GLU A 9 5.15 -10.58 -4.29
N ASP A 10 5.43 -9.65 -3.36
CA ASP A 10 4.80 -8.33 -3.36
C ASP A 10 5.25 -7.52 -4.58
N PHE A 11 6.51 -7.63 -4.99
CA PHE A 11 7.03 -6.96 -6.18
C PHE A 11 6.51 -7.60 -7.48
N ASN A 12 6.35 -8.92 -7.50
CA ASN A 12 5.80 -9.65 -8.65
C ASN A 12 4.33 -9.29 -8.94
N VAL A 13 3.61 -8.67 -7.99
CA VAL A 13 2.27 -8.11 -8.28
C VAL A 13 2.32 -7.14 -9.45
N PHE A 14 3.37 -6.31 -9.56
CA PHE A 14 3.48 -5.30 -10.60
C PHE A 14 3.81 -5.86 -11.99
N THR A 15 4.17 -7.14 -12.09
CA THR A 15 4.37 -7.84 -13.37
C THR A 15 3.10 -8.51 -13.89
N ILE A 16 1.99 -8.47 -13.15
CA ILE A 16 0.71 -9.03 -13.58
C ILE A 16 0.12 -8.15 -14.69
N ASP A 17 -0.19 -8.75 -15.82
CA ASP A 17 -0.81 -8.07 -16.95
C ASP A 17 -2.30 -7.85 -16.70
N GLY A 18 -2.78 -6.64 -17.03
CA GLY A 18 -4.17 -6.24 -16.86
C GLY A 18 -4.47 -5.52 -15.56
N LEU A 19 -5.42 -4.58 -15.62
CA LEU A 19 -5.83 -3.77 -14.47
C LEU A 19 -6.47 -4.61 -13.36
N GLU A 20 -7.53 -5.33 -13.70
CA GLU A 20 -8.31 -6.12 -12.75
C GLU A 20 -7.47 -7.18 -12.01
N PRO A 21 -6.74 -8.09 -12.69
CA PRO A 21 -5.92 -9.10 -11.99
C PRO A 21 -4.78 -8.47 -11.17
N ARG A 22 -4.17 -7.37 -11.63
CA ARG A 22 -3.16 -6.66 -10.83
C ARG A 22 -3.78 -6.05 -9.57
N MET A 23 -4.97 -5.47 -9.68
CA MET A 23 -5.66 -4.86 -8.53
C MET A 23 -6.05 -5.92 -7.49
N GLU A 24 -6.55 -7.08 -7.91
CA GLU A 24 -6.85 -8.19 -6.99
C GLU A 24 -5.61 -8.64 -6.23
N ALA A 25 -4.49 -8.84 -6.93
CA ALA A 25 -3.22 -9.22 -6.31
C ALA A 25 -2.68 -8.12 -5.38
N LEU A 26 -2.74 -6.85 -5.77
CA LEU A 26 -2.34 -5.72 -4.94
C LEU A 26 -3.16 -5.66 -3.64
N ILE A 27 -4.49 -5.82 -3.74
CA ILE A 27 -5.40 -5.86 -2.59
C ILE A 27 -5.06 -7.02 -1.65
N LYS A 28 -4.72 -8.19 -2.20
CA LYS A 28 -4.46 -9.40 -1.42
C LYS A 28 -3.09 -9.41 -0.76
N HIS A 29 -2.05 -8.94 -1.45
CA HIS A 29 -0.65 -9.12 -1.04
C HIS A 29 -0.03 -7.84 -0.46
N VAL A 30 -0.19 -6.71 -1.15
CA VAL A 30 0.56 -5.47 -0.84
C VAL A 30 -0.23 -4.57 0.12
N ARG A 31 -1.55 -4.43 -0.08
CA ARG A 31 -2.38 -3.52 0.73
C ARG A 31 -2.33 -3.80 2.23
N PRO A 32 -2.44 -5.05 2.73
CA PRO A 32 -2.42 -5.31 4.17
C PRO A 32 -1.09 -4.87 4.82
N LYS A 33 0.02 -4.97 4.07
CA LYS A 33 1.34 -4.52 4.54
C LYS A 33 1.43 -3.00 4.62
N LEU A 34 0.86 -2.29 3.65
CA LEU A 34 0.78 -0.82 3.67
C LEU A 34 -0.15 -0.31 4.77
N GLU A 35 -1.29 -0.97 5.00
CA GLU A 35 -2.21 -0.64 6.10
C GLU A 35 -1.54 -0.83 7.47
N TRP A 36 -0.83 -1.95 7.64
CA TRP A 36 -0.05 -2.21 8.85
C TRP A 36 1.05 -1.16 9.05
N LEU A 37 1.85 -0.88 8.01
CA LEU A 37 2.90 0.15 8.07
C LEU A 37 2.35 1.53 8.41
N GLY A 38 1.25 1.94 7.76
CA GLY A 38 0.61 3.21 8.04
C GLY A 38 0.12 3.31 9.49
N GLY A 39 -0.46 2.22 10.03
CA GLY A 39 -0.90 2.15 11.42
C GLY A 39 0.23 2.25 12.44
N GLU A 40 1.41 1.71 12.13
CA GLU A 40 2.59 1.80 13.01
C GLU A 40 3.31 3.14 12.89
N ILE A 41 3.39 3.70 11.68
CA ILE A 41 4.16 4.93 11.40
C ILE A 41 3.37 6.19 11.77
N ALA A 42 2.05 6.21 11.59
CA ALA A 42 1.25 7.41 11.85
C ALA A 42 1.32 7.91 13.32
N PRO A 43 1.24 7.06 14.37
CA PRO A 43 1.42 7.50 15.75
C PRO A 43 2.81 8.11 16.01
N TYR A 44 3.85 7.51 15.43
CA TYR A 44 5.22 8.02 15.55
C TYR A 44 5.36 9.39 14.87
N LEU A 45 4.87 9.53 13.64
CA LEU A 45 4.89 10.80 12.93
C LEU A 45 4.12 11.87 13.69
N SER A 46 2.94 11.53 14.23
CA SER A 46 2.14 12.47 15.03
C SER A 46 2.90 13.01 16.23
N ALA A 47 3.66 12.15 16.90
CA ALA A 47 4.45 12.53 18.07
C ALA A 47 5.64 13.45 17.72
N VAL A 48 6.29 13.24 16.58
CA VAL A 48 7.48 14.03 16.18
C VAL A 48 7.14 15.33 15.46
N THR A 49 6.00 15.41 14.78
CA THR A 49 5.55 16.64 14.11
C THR A 49 4.67 17.52 14.98
N GLY A 50 3.98 16.94 15.97
CA GLY A 50 2.95 17.63 16.75
C GLY A 50 1.62 17.80 16.03
N GLU A 51 1.43 17.15 14.87
CA GLU A 51 0.20 17.16 14.08
C GLU A 51 -0.39 15.76 14.02
N GLU A 52 -1.72 15.63 14.18
CA GLU A 52 -2.37 14.31 14.15
C GLU A 52 -2.31 13.68 12.75
N MET A 53 -1.77 12.47 12.66
CA MET A 53 -1.54 11.78 11.40
C MET A 53 -2.53 10.65 11.12
N PHE A 54 -3.13 10.66 9.93
CA PHE A 54 -4.11 9.68 9.48
C PHE A 54 -3.58 8.92 8.26
N PRO A 55 -3.24 7.62 8.38
CA PRO A 55 -2.67 6.89 7.26
C PRO A 55 -3.75 6.57 6.21
N HIS A 56 -3.47 6.89 4.95
CA HIS A 56 -4.32 6.61 3.80
C HIS A 56 -3.58 5.78 2.75
N VAL A 57 -4.02 4.54 2.53
CA VAL A 57 -3.46 3.67 1.48
C VAL A 57 -4.09 3.98 0.12
N ALA A 58 -3.25 4.07 -0.92
CA ALA A 58 -3.68 4.32 -2.28
C ALA A 58 -4.66 3.22 -2.78
N LYS A 59 -5.87 3.64 -3.18
CA LYS A 59 -6.93 2.72 -3.64
C LYS A 59 -6.99 2.52 -5.16
N HIS A 60 -6.29 3.35 -5.93
CA HIS A 60 -6.28 3.35 -7.41
C HIS A 60 -7.69 3.39 -8.06
N ALA A 61 -8.71 3.89 -7.35
CA ALA A 61 -10.11 3.87 -7.78
C ALA A 61 -10.42 4.67 -9.06
N ARG A 62 -9.46 5.49 -9.54
CA ARG A 62 -9.58 6.28 -10.77
C ARG A 62 -8.92 5.60 -11.99
N ARG A 63 -8.26 4.44 -11.81
CA ARG A 63 -7.68 3.68 -12.92
C ARG A 63 -8.78 2.92 -13.65
N THR A 64 -8.82 3.06 -14.98
CA THR A 64 -9.85 2.44 -15.84
C THR A 64 -9.27 1.50 -16.90
N VAL A 65 -8.04 1.76 -17.36
CA VAL A 65 -7.39 0.97 -18.41
C VAL A 65 -5.98 0.54 -18.00
N ASN A 66 -5.16 1.49 -17.54
CA ASN A 66 -3.76 1.22 -17.21
C ASN A 66 -3.61 0.78 -15.75
N PRO A 67 -3.05 -0.42 -15.47
CA PRO A 67 -2.75 -0.85 -14.12
C PRO A 67 -1.69 0.07 -13.45
N PRO A 68 -1.72 0.22 -12.12
CA PRO A 68 -0.71 0.98 -11.41
C PRO A 68 0.66 0.25 -11.45
N ASN A 69 1.74 1.01 -11.57
CA ASN A 69 3.12 0.49 -11.53
C ASN A 69 3.70 0.54 -10.12
N ASP A 70 3.02 1.22 -9.20
CA ASP A 70 3.42 1.47 -7.82
C ASP A 70 2.20 1.63 -6.92
N THR A 71 2.40 1.47 -5.61
CA THR A 71 1.37 1.73 -4.60
C THR A 71 2.03 2.17 -3.30
N TRP A 72 1.31 2.96 -2.51
CA TRP A 72 1.88 3.62 -1.34
C TRP A 72 0.80 3.87 -0.27
N PHE A 73 1.25 4.29 0.92
CA PHE A 73 0.40 4.97 1.88
C PHE A 73 0.86 6.43 1.98
N VAL A 74 -0.05 7.33 2.37
CA VAL A 74 0.22 8.73 2.69
C VAL A 74 -0.29 9.03 4.09
N HIS A 75 0.22 10.11 4.69
CA HIS A 75 -0.49 10.82 5.74
C HIS A 75 -1.60 11.68 5.10
#